data_AF-A0A016SKN1-F1
#
_entry.id   AF-A0A016SKN1-F1
#
_cell.length_a   1.000
_cell.length_b   1.000
_cell.length_c   1.000
_cell.angle_alpha   90.00
_cell.angle_beta   90.00
_cell.angle_gamma   90.00
#
_symmetry.space_group_name_H-M   'P 1'
#
loop_
_entity.id
_entity.type
_entity.pdbx_description
1 polymer ?
#
loop_
_entity_poly.entity_id
_entity_poly.type
_entity_poly.pdbx_seq_one_letter_code
_entity_poly.pdbx_strand_id
1 'polypeptide(L)'
;MESGELVIMGQKIDGKNIGGVGFMIHASVQPSIRSHEILSPRIAVLRLRTTKNATITIVNCYAPNSVASEEDKDNFYTELEATVKKEKSYYKYICGDFNALRGNGSDGNWRLGRHGNEARNDNGLRLLDLMSSCNLFHGNSIFEKPQHRRWTWESPNGQTHSELDHVLTNRRWSLMDTTVLPFFDNGSDHRLLRAKIRLNDRIFKRQTSWCSFL
;
A
#
# COMPACT_ATOMS: atom_id res chain seq x y z
N MET A 1 -4.76 -28.09 9.65
CA MET A 1 -3.51 -27.46 9.16
C MET A 1 -3.47 -26.09 9.82
N GLU A 2 -2.70 -25.92 10.91
CA GLU A 2 -2.46 -24.60 11.49
C GLU A 2 -1.62 -23.82 10.47
N SER A 3 -2.21 -22.85 9.77
CA SER A 3 -1.43 -21.95 8.95
C SER A 3 -0.53 -21.18 9.91
N GLY A 4 0.78 -21.41 9.87
CA GLY A 4 1.75 -20.78 10.78
C GLY A 4 1.93 -19.28 10.54
N GLU A 5 0.86 -18.57 10.18
CA GLU A 5 0.80 -17.15 9.86
C GLU A 5 0.69 -16.32 11.14
N LEU A 6 1.37 -15.18 11.15
CA LEU A 6 1.27 -14.21 12.24
C LEU A 6 0.32 -13.11 11.80
N VAL A 7 -0.74 -12.89 12.58
CA VAL A 7 -1.72 -11.84 12.35
C VAL A 7 -1.51 -10.74 13.39
N ILE A 8 -1.27 -9.52 12.91
CA ILE A 8 -1.15 -8.29 13.72
C ILE A 8 -2.28 -7.38 13.29
N MET A 9 -3.21 -7.04 14.17
CA MET A 9 -4.37 -6.20 13.83
C MET A 9 -4.49 -5.04 14.79
N GLY A 10 -4.75 -3.85 14.25
CA GLY A 10 -5.16 -2.68 15.01
C GLY A 10 -6.62 -2.80 15.47
N GLN A 11 -6.94 -2.08 16.53
CA GLN A 11 -8.30 -2.06 17.07
C GLN A 11 -9.27 -1.39 16.08
N LYS A 12 -10.41 -2.05 15.83
CA LYS A 12 -11.56 -1.40 15.19
C LYS A 12 -12.27 -0.54 16.22
N ILE A 13 -12.62 0.70 15.88
CA ILE A 13 -13.38 1.56 16.79
C ILE A 13 -14.85 1.19 16.66
N ASP A 14 -15.46 0.73 17.75
CA ASP A 14 -16.86 0.34 17.78
C ASP A 14 -17.78 1.51 17.39
N GLY A 15 -18.80 1.22 16.59
CA GLY A 15 -19.77 2.21 16.10
C GLY A 15 -19.23 3.17 15.04
N LYS A 16 -17.96 3.05 14.60
CA LYS A 16 -17.40 3.83 13.49
C LYS A 16 -16.80 2.91 12.42
N ASN A 17 -16.87 3.32 11.15
CA ASN A 17 -16.12 2.69 10.06
C ASN A 17 -14.64 3.16 10.07
N ILE A 18 -13.98 3.05 11.23
CA ILE A 18 -12.61 3.51 11.48
C ILE A 18 -11.85 2.37 12.17
N GLY A 19 -10.67 2.04 11.68
CA GLY A 19 -9.86 0.94 12.20
C GLY A 19 -9.66 -0.19 11.20
N GLY A 20 -8.92 -1.22 11.61
CA GLY A 20 -8.78 -2.46 10.83
C GLY A 20 -7.51 -2.59 9.99
N VAL A 21 -6.52 -1.71 10.16
CA VAL A 21 -5.20 -1.93 9.56
C VAL A 21 -4.46 -3.05 10.28
N GLY A 22 -3.67 -3.82 9.52
CA GLY A 22 -2.93 -4.93 10.09
C GLY A 22 -1.95 -5.56 9.10
N PHE A 23 -1.33 -6.64 9.54
CA PHE A 23 -0.44 -7.46 8.74
C PHE A 23 -0.75 -8.93 8.98
N MET A 24 -0.94 -9.66 7.89
CA MET A 24 -0.86 -11.13 7.90
C MET A 24 0.50 -11.53 7.32
N ILE A 25 1.31 -12.24 8.11
CA ILE A 25 2.72 -12.49 7.79
C ILE A 25 2.96 -14.00 7.73
N HIS A 26 3.33 -14.47 6.55
CA HIS A 26 3.68 -15.87 6.30
C HIS A 26 4.83 -16.35 7.22
N ALA A 27 4.76 -17.60 7.67
CA ALA A 27 5.73 -18.23 8.59
C ALA A 27 7.20 -18.00 8.19
N SER A 28 7.49 -18.10 6.88
CA SER A 28 8.86 -17.92 6.36
C SER A 28 9.40 -16.50 6.48
N VAL A 29 8.54 -15.49 6.68
CA VAL A 29 8.91 -14.07 6.79
C VAL A 29 9.06 -13.66 8.25
N GLN A 30 8.37 -14.34 9.17
CA GLN A 30 8.38 -14.00 10.61
C GLN A 30 9.78 -13.85 11.23
N PRO A 31 10.78 -14.70 10.92
CA PRO A 31 12.14 -14.52 11.43
C PRO A 31 12.82 -13.22 10.99
N SER A 32 12.31 -12.57 9.94
CA SER A 32 12.80 -11.28 9.46
C SER A 32 12.18 -10.10 10.20
N ILE A 33 11.13 -10.29 11.00
CA ILE A 33 10.46 -9.20 11.73
C ILE A 33 11.42 -8.63 12.78
N ARG A 34 11.57 -7.31 12.78
CA ARG A 34 12.33 -6.57 13.81
C ARG A 34 11.40 -5.90 14.81
N SER A 35 10.34 -5.28 14.31
CA SER A 35 9.29 -4.69 15.12
C SER A 35 8.06 -4.46 14.26
N HIS A 36 6.93 -4.27 14.92
CA HIS A 36 5.70 -3.78 14.32
C HIS A 36 5.02 -2.83 15.30
N GLU A 37 4.27 -1.86 14.79
CA GLU A 37 3.52 -0.88 15.57
C GLU A 37 2.20 -0.59 14.88
N ILE A 38 1.11 -0.50 15.65
CA ILE A 38 -0.14 0.12 15.21
C ILE A 38 -0.11 1.54 15.78
N LEU A 39 0.09 2.55 14.91
CA LEU A 39 0.27 3.93 15.34
C LEU A 39 -1.07 4.63 15.57
N SER A 40 -2.04 4.30 14.72
CA SER A 40 -3.41 4.78 14.81
C SER A 40 -4.36 3.73 14.23
N PRO A 41 -5.68 3.89 14.36
CA PRO A 41 -6.65 3.01 13.69
C PRO A 41 -6.44 2.91 12.17
N ARG A 42 -5.72 3.85 11.57
CA ARG A 42 -5.54 3.97 10.12
C ARG A 42 -4.11 3.75 9.64
N ILE A 43 -3.13 3.59 10.53
CA ILE A 43 -1.71 3.46 10.15
C ILE A 43 -1.03 2.38 11.00
N ALA A 44 -0.45 1.40 10.32
CA ALA A 44 0.36 0.34 10.89
C ALA A 44 1.73 0.30 10.21
N VAL A 45 2.77 -0.03 10.97
CA VAL A 45 4.15 -0.12 10.48
C VAL A 45 4.72 -1.48 10.81
N LEU A 46 5.25 -2.18 9.80
CA LEU A 46 6.00 -3.41 9.92
C LEU A 46 7.44 -3.17 9.49
N ARG A 47 8.39 -3.51 10.35
CA ARG A 47 9.83 -3.37 10.07
C ARG A 47 10.46 -4.74 9.98
N LEU A 48 11.06 -5.01 8.84
CA LEU A 48 11.77 -6.25 8.55
C LEU A 48 13.25 -5.98 8.36
N ARG A 49 14.07 -6.97 8.69
CA ARG A 49 15.48 -7.02 8.34
C ARG A 49 15.79 -8.36 7.71
N THR A 50 16.35 -8.28 6.53
CA THR A 50 16.81 -9.42 5.77
C THR A 50 18.04 -10.09 6.40
N THR A 51 18.32 -11.33 6.03
CA THR A 51 19.50 -12.09 6.49
C THR A 51 20.83 -11.40 6.18
N LYS A 52 20.88 -10.57 5.14
CA LYS A 52 22.06 -9.79 4.76
C LYS A 52 21.93 -8.30 5.10
N ASN A 53 21.16 -7.99 6.15
CA ASN A 53 21.08 -6.68 6.81
C ASN A 53 20.43 -5.53 6.02
N ALA A 54 19.80 -5.77 4.88
CA ALA A 54 18.90 -4.77 4.31
C ALA A 54 17.65 -4.60 5.19
N THR A 55 17.28 -3.33 5.43
CA THR A 55 16.12 -2.92 6.22
C THR A 55 14.94 -2.57 5.31
N ILE A 56 13.76 -3.02 5.70
CA ILE A 56 12.51 -2.82 4.98
C ILE A 56 11.49 -2.27 5.97
N THR A 57 10.83 -1.18 5.61
CA THR A 57 9.62 -0.72 6.28
C THR A 57 8.45 -0.92 5.32
N ILE A 58 7.40 -1.57 5.81
CA ILE A 58 6.09 -1.59 5.17
C ILE A 58 5.15 -0.79 6.05
N VAL A 59 4.50 0.22 5.47
CA VAL A 59 3.44 0.99 6.12
C VAL A 59 2.12 0.54 5.50
N ASN A 60 1.21 0.00 6.30
CA ASN A 60 -0.16 -0.27 5.88
C ASN A 60 -1.04 0.91 6.34
N CYS A 61 -1.84 1.47 5.44
CA CYS A 61 -2.70 2.59 5.76
C CYS A 61 -4.12 2.47 5.19
N TYR A 62 -5.08 3.07 5.89
CA TYR A 62 -6.46 3.19 5.44
C TYR A 62 -6.93 4.64 5.58
N ALA A 63 -6.97 5.37 4.48
CA ALA A 63 -7.33 6.78 4.46
C ALA A 63 -8.81 7.01 4.75
N PRO A 64 -9.19 8.18 5.29
CA PRO A 64 -10.59 8.61 5.34
C PRO A 64 -11.21 8.65 3.93
N ASN A 65 -12.47 8.23 3.83
CA ASN A 65 -13.22 8.22 2.58
C ASN A 65 -13.67 9.64 2.18
N SER A 66 -14.37 9.76 1.04
CA SER A 66 -14.79 11.05 0.49
C SER A 66 -15.72 11.86 1.41
N VAL A 67 -16.50 11.19 2.27
CA VAL A 67 -17.46 11.85 3.19
C VAL A 67 -16.84 12.34 4.49
N ALA A 68 -15.59 11.98 4.77
CA ALA A 68 -14.85 12.53 5.90
C ALA A 68 -14.61 14.04 5.73
N SER A 69 -14.43 14.76 6.84
CA SER A 69 -14.10 16.18 6.80
C SER A 69 -12.73 16.40 6.16
N GLU A 70 -12.51 17.60 5.60
CA GLU A 70 -11.19 17.96 5.07
C GLU A 70 -10.12 17.93 6.16
N GLU A 71 -10.47 18.33 7.39
CA GLU A 71 -9.59 18.26 8.56
C GLU A 71 -9.16 16.82 8.87
N ASP A 72 -10.08 15.85 8.85
CA ASP A 72 -9.73 14.44 9.08
C ASP A 72 -8.81 13.89 7.98
N LYS A 73 -9.04 14.27 6.73
CA LYS A 73 -8.19 13.91 5.59
C LYS A 73 -6.79 14.51 5.75
N ASP A 74 -6.70 15.80 6.06
CA ASP A 74 -5.43 16.51 6.25
C ASP A 74 -4.63 15.96 7.43
N ASN A 75 -5.29 15.68 8.55
CA ASN A 75 -4.67 15.08 9.72
C ASN A 75 -4.11 13.69 9.38
N PHE A 76 -4.87 12.86 8.67
CA PHE A 76 -4.40 11.54 8.25
C PHE A 76 -3.16 11.63 7.33
N TYR A 77 -3.20 12.45 6.28
CA TYR A 77 -2.07 12.56 5.35
C TYR A 77 -0.83 13.18 6.01
N THR A 78 -1.02 14.11 6.95
CA THR A 78 0.06 14.68 7.77
C THR A 78 0.70 13.62 8.67
N GLU A 79 -0.11 12.80 9.35
CA GLU A 79 0.37 11.70 10.20
C GLU A 79 1.11 10.64 9.36
N LEU A 80 0.57 10.28 8.20
CA LEU A 80 1.17 9.32 7.28
C LEU A 80 2.51 9.84 6.73
N GLU A 81 2.59 11.11 6.35
CA GLU A 81 3.82 11.75 5.92
C GLU A 81 4.89 11.70 7.02
N ALA A 82 4.53 12.12 8.24
CA ALA A 82 5.43 12.10 9.39
C ALA A 82 5.94 10.68 9.68
N THR A 83 5.05 9.69 9.60
CA THR A 83 5.39 8.26 9.75
C THR A 83 6.41 7.85 8.70
N VAL A 84 6.15 8.10 7.42
CA VAL A 84 7.06 7.71 6.33
C VAL A 84 8.42 8.40 6.44
N LYS A 85 8.47 9.67 6.87
CA LYS A 85 9.73 10.43 7.08
C LYS A 85 10.53 9.95 8.29
N LYS A 86 9.86 9.51 9.35
CA LYS A 86 10.48 8.93 10.55
C LYS A 86 11.24 7.65 10.22
N GLU A 87 10.67 6.82 9.36
CA GLU A 87 11.26 5.53 8.97
C GLU A 87 12.60 5.69 8.22
N LYS A 88 13.61 4.92 8.62
CA LYS A 88 14.97 5.02 8.05
C LYS A 88 15.38 3.81 7.19
N SER A 89 14.46 2.89 6.95
CA SER A 89 14.72 1.70 6.15
C SER A 89 15.16 2.03 4.73
N TYR A 90 16.08 1.21 4.19
CA TYR A 90 16.57 1.38 2.83
C TYR A 90 15.46 1.18 1.79
N TYR A 91 14.62 0.16 2.01
CA TYR A 91 13.39 -0.07 1.25
C TYR A 91 12.19 0.39 2.07
N LYS A 92 11.33 1.20 1.46
CA LYS A 92 10.03 1.58 2.01
C LYS A 92 8.95 1.17 1.02
N TYR A 93 7.91 0.54 1.54
CA TYR A 93 6.68 0.26 0.82
C TYR A 93 5.53 0.83 1.65
N ILE A 94 4.68 1.65 1.03
CA ILE A 94 3.49 2.19 1.67
C ILE A 94 2.32 1.63 0.86
N CYS A 95 1.41 0.91 1.50
CA CYS A 95 0.32 0.23 0.84
C CYS A 95 -0.97 0.32 1.63
N GLY A 96 -2.08 0.06 0.94
CA GLY A 96 -3.41 0.01 1.51
C GLY A 96 -4.37 0.89 0.71
N ASP A 97 -5.54 1.13 1.29
CA ASP A 97 -6.59 1.94 0.69
C ASP A 97 -6.36 3.42 1.01
N PHE A 98 -6.05 4.21 -0.02
CA PHE A 98 -5.84 5.65 0.12
C PHE A 98 -7.12 6.46 -0.16
N ASN A 99 -8.22 5.80 -0.53
CA ASN A 99 -9.45 6.43 -1.00
C ASN A 99 -9.16 7.50 -2.08
N ALA A 100 -8.11 7.27 -2.88
CA ALA A 100 -7.48 8.27 -3.73
C ALA A 100 -7.62 7.90 -5.20
N LEU A 101 -8.43 8.67 -5.93
CA LEU A 101 -8.40 8.72 -7.38
C LEU A 101 -7.30 9.70 -7.76
N ARG A 102 -6.16 9.19 -8.20
CA ARG A 102 -4.97 10.00 -8.48
C ARG A 102 -4.89 10.53 -9.91
N GLY A 103 -5.70 9.98 -10.82
CA GLY A 103 -5.64 10.24 -12.26
C GLY A 103 -4.32 9.86 -12.95
N ASN A 104 -4.22 10.23 -14.22
CA ASN A 104 -3.02 9.98 -15.03
C ASN A 104 -1.91 11.01 -14.76
N GLY A 105 -0.68 10.69 -15.16
CA GLY A 105 0.49 11.58 -15.05
C GLY A 105 0.62 12.57 -16.19
N SER A 106 -0.48 12.96 -16.86
CA SER A 106 -0.42 13.92 -17.98
C SER A 106 -0.06 15.34 -17.56
N ASP A 107 -0.06 15.60 -16.26
CA ASP A 107 0.38 16.87 -15.63
C ASP A 107 1.90 16.98 -15.45
N GLY A 108 2.67 16.00 -15.94
CA GLY A 108 4.14 16.02 -15.89
C GLY A 108 4.73 15.49 -14.59
N ASN A 109 3.94 14.92 -13.69
CA ASN A 109 4.47 14.30 -12.48
C ASN A 109 5.22 12.99 -12.80
N TRP A 110 6.55 13.05 -12.89
CA TRP A 110 7.39 11.90 -13.28
C TRP A 110 7.41 10.74 -12.26
N ARG A 111 6.86 10.93 -11.05
CA ARG A 111 6.66 9.85 -10.05
C ARG A 111 5.43 9.01 -10.35
N LEU A 112 4.54 9.54 -11.18
CA LEU A 112 3.39 8.87 -11.73
C LEU A 112 3.77 8.21 -13.05
N GLY A 113 3.40 6.95 -13.21
CA GLY A 113 3.42 6.35 -14.53
C GLY A 113 2.27 6.86 -15.40
N ARG A 114 2.33 6.51 -16.69
CA ARG A 114 1.43 7.01 -17.73
C ARG A 114 0.00 6.47 -17.63
N HIS A 115 -0.20 5.45 -16.81
CA HIS A 115 -1.45 4.70 -16.75
C HIS A 115 -2.31 5.19 -15.58
N GLY A 116 -3.47 5.77 -15.88
CA GLY A 116 -4.52 6.19 -14.94
C GLY A 116 -5.76 6.62 -15.74
N ASN A 117 -6.95 6.23 -15.32
CA ASN A 117 -8.15 6.36 -16.17
C ASN A 117 -9.20 7.33 -15.59
N GLU A 118 -9.07 7.72 -14.33
CA GLU A 118 -10.11 8.46 -13.60
C GLU A 118 -9.68 9.91 -13.32
N ALA A 119 -10.66 10.80 -13.10
CA ALA A 119 -10.39 12.16 -12.66
C ALA A 119 -9.79 12.16 -11.26
N ARG A 120 -8.85 13.07 -11.00
CA ARG A 120 -8.20 13.18 -9.70
C ARG A 120 -9.19 13.72 -8.66
N ASN A 121 -9.33 13.05 -7.51
CA ASN A 121 -10.09 13.54 -6.36
C ASN A 121 -9.18 14.20 -5.31
N ASP A 122 -9.77 14.74 -4.24
CA ASP A 122 -9.03 15.49 -3.21
C ASP A 122 -7.99 14.62 -2.47
N ASN A 123 -8.32 13.36 -2.18
CA ASN A 123 -7.36 12.39 -1.65
C ASN A 123 -6.26 12.08 -2.67
N GLY A 124 -6.58 12.10 -3.96
CA GLY A 124 -5.63 12.00 -5.06
C GLY A 124 -4.60 13.12 -5.06
N LEU A 125 -5.01 14.37 -4.78
CA LEU A 125 -4.09 15.49 -4.62
C LEU A 125 -3.16 15.29 -3.42
N ARG A 126 -3.72 14.95 -2.25
CA ARG A 126 -2.96 14.67 -1.02
C ARG A 126 -1.98 13.51 -1.19
N LEU A 127 -2.37 12.48 -1.93
CA LEU A 127 -1.48 11.36 -2.28
C LEU A 127 -0.29 11.83 -3.11
N LEU A 128 -0.46 12.76 -4.05
CA LEU A 128 0.65 13.32 -4.82
C LEU A 128 1.59 14.18 -3.97
N ASP A 129 1.03 14.96 -3.04
CA ASP A 129 1.84 15.75 -2.10
C ASP A 129 2.67 14.84 -1.20
N LEU A 130 2.06 13.79 -0.64
CA LEU A 130 2.76 12.76 0.12
C LEU A 130 3.90 12.13 -0.71
N MET A 131 3.62 11.74 -1.96
CA MET A 131 4.61 11.14 -2.85
C MET A 131 5.77 12.09 -3.13
N SER A 132 5.49 13.37 -3.36
CA SER A 132 6.48 14.41 -3.59
C SER A 132 7.37 14.59 -2.35
N SER A 133 6.72 14.83 -1.20
CA SER A 133 7.33 15.11 0.10
C SER A 133 8.20 13.94 0.61
N CYS A 134 7.80 12.70 0.32
CA CYS A 134 8.49 11.50 0.77
C CYS A 134 9.36 10.82 -0.31
N ASN A 135 9.49 11.43 -1.50
CA ASN A 135 10.24 10.88 -2.64
C ASN A 135 9.80 9.45 -3.02
N LEU A 136 8.49 9.25 -3.12
CA LEU A 136 7.88 7.95 -3.44
C LEU A 136 7.46 7.87 -4.91
N PHE A 137 7.58 6.68 -5.47
CA PHE A 137 7.08 6.30 -6.78
C PHE A 137 5.79 5.52 -6.63
N HIS A 138 4.84 5.74 -7.53
CA HIS A 138 3.57 5.04 -7.49
C HIS A 138 3.58 3.74 -8.28
N GLY A 139 3.56 2.61 -7.58
CA GLY A 139 3.68 1.26 -8.11
C GLY A 139 2.68 0.89 -9.18
N ASN A 140 1.38 1.05 -8.92
CA ASN A 140 0.33 0.54 -9.82
C ASN A 140 0.38 1.19 -11.21
N SER A 141 0.80 2.47 -11.27
CA SER A 141 0.81 3.24 -12.52
C SER A 141 2.02 2.96 -13.39
N ILE A 142 3.04 2.28 -12.87
CA ILE A 142 4.32 2.04 -13.56
C ILE A 142 4.20 0.93 -14.57
N PHE A 143 3.36 -0.06 -14.29
CA PHE A 143 3.20 -1.25 -15.10
C PHE A 143 1.92 -1.12 -15.91
N GLU A 144 2.01 -1.42 -17.21
CA GLU A 144 0.83 -1.52 -18.05
C GLU A 144 0.03 -2.77 -17.67
N LYS A 145 -1.28 -2.60 -17.48
CA LYS A 145 -2.20 -3.67 -17.10
C LYS A 145 -3.48 -3.58 -17.94
N PRO A 146 -4.08 -4.72 -18.32
CA PRO A 146 -5.41 -4.74 -18.92
C PRO A 146 -6.42 -4.01 -18.02
N GLN A 147 -7.34 -3.25 -18.60
CA GLN A 147 -8.30 -2.42 -17.87
C GLN A 147 -9.06 -3.18 -16.76
N HIS A 148 -9.50 -4.41 -17.06
CA HIS A 148 -10.21 -5.26 -16.10
C HIS A 148 -9.37 -5.68 -14.87
N ARG A 149 -8.04 -5.51 -14.90
CA ARG A 149 -7.10 -5.81 -13.80
C ARG A 149 -6.55 -4.55 -13.10
N ARG A 150 -7.14 -3.37 -13.33
CA ARG A 150 -6.66 -2.11 -12.74
C ARG A 150 -7.40 -1.71 -11.48
N TRP A 151 -8.73 -1.82 -11.48
CA TRP A 151 -9.53 -1.38 -10.34
C TRP A 151 -9.28 -2.23 -9.09
N THR A 152 -9.40 -1.66 -7.92
CA THR A 152 -9.24 -2.38 -6.66
C THR A 152 -10.51 -2.37 -5.85
N TRP A 153 -11.48 -1.54 -6.23
CA TRP A 153 -12.77 -1.41 -5.55
C TRP A 153 -13.93 -1.48 -6.55
N GLU A 154 -15.03 -2.10 -6.13
CA GLU A 154 -16.31 -2.15 -6.84
C GLU A 154 -17.43 -1.55 -5.97
N SER A 155 -18.28 -0.72 -6.56
CA SER A 155 -19.42 -0.16 -5.85
C SER A 155 -20.44 -1.23 -5.43
N PRO A 156 -21.25 -1.01 -4.37
CA PRO A 156 -22.22 -2.00 -3.91
C PRO A 156 -23.24 -2.47 -4.96
N ASN A 157 -23.47 -1.66 -6.00
CA ASN A 157 -24.36 -2.00 -7.12
C ASN A 157 -23.64 -2.68 -8.31
N GLY A 158 -22.32 -2.92 -8.21
CA GLY A 158 -21.50 -3.55 -9.25
C GLY A 158 -21.24 -2.70 -10.50
N GLN A 159 -21.59 -1.41 -10.49
CA GLN A 159 -21.56 -0.57 -11.69
C GLN A 159 -20.29 0.27 -11.83
N THR A 160 -19.68 0.64 -10.71
CA THR A 160 -18.52 1.54 -10.67
C THR A 160 -17.31 0.77 -10.18
N HIS A 161 -16.21 0.94 -10.89
CA HIS A 161 -14.92 0.34 -10.58
C HIS A 161 -13.87 1.43 -10.46
N SER A 162 -13.13 1.46 -9.34
CA SER A 162 -12.11 2.47 -9.09
C SER A 162 -10.81 1.88 -8.57
N GLU A 163 -9.69 2.57 -8.83
CA GLU A 163 -8.37 2.22 -8.31
C GLU A 163 -8.09 3.04 -7.03
N LEU A 164 -8.44 2.48 -5.86
CA LEU A 164 -8.35 3.17 -4.55
C LEU A 164 -7.18 2.66 -3.69
N ASP A 165 -6.78 1.42 -3.90
CA ASP A 165 -5.67 0.77 -3.22
C ASP A 165 -4.40 0.97 -4.01
N HIS A 166 -3.35 1.44 -3.34
CA HIS A 166 -2.10 1.81 -4.01
C HIS A 166 -0.90 1.22 -3.31
N VAL A 167 0.16 0.98 -4.07
CA VAL A 167 1.49 0.65 -3.53
C VAL A 167 2.45 1.77 -3.92
N LEU A 168 3.09 2.39 -2.94
CA LEU A 168 4.14 3.39 -3.12
C LEU A 168 5.49 2.85 -2.68
N THR A 169 6.58 3.32 -3.30
CA THR A 169 7.93 2.94 -2.87
C THR A 169 8.97 4.02 -3.10
N ASN A 170 9.97 4.12 -2.23
CA ASN A 170 11.16 4.98 -2.44
C ASN A 170 12.19 4.35 -3.40
N ARG A 171 12.00 3.09 -3.81
CA ARG A 171 12.92 2.33 -4.68
C ARG A 171 12.16 1.77 -5.87
N ARG A 172 11.92 2.62 -6.88
CA ARG A 172 11.27 2.19 -8.14
C ARG A 172 11.85 0.90 -8.72
N TRP A 173 13.17 0.79 -8.76
CA TRP A 173 13.88 -0.34 -9.38
C TRP A 173 13.75 -1.67 -8.60
N SER A 174 13.29 -1.64 -7.35
CA SER A 174 13.03 -2.85 -6.56
C SER A 174 11.61 -3.36 -6.75
N LEU A 175 10.68 -2.53 -7.23
CA LEU A 175 9.34 -2.98 -7.57
C LEU A 175 9.36 -3.61 -8.98
N MET A 176 9.03 -4.89 -9.06
CA MET A 176 9.06 -5.68 -10.30
C MET A 176 7.69 -5.79 -10.96
N ASP A 177 6.63 -5.75 -10.15
CA ASP A 177 5.25 -5.80 -10.63
C ASP A 177 4.30 -5.27 -9.56
N THR A 178 3.19 -4.67 -9.97
CA THR A 178 2.03 -4.38 -9.13
C THR A 178 0.79 -4.81 -9.88
N THR A 179 0.04 -5.78 -9.37
CA THR A 179 -1.10 -6.36 -10.08
C THR A 179 -2.24 -6.68 -9.14
N VAL A 180 -3.45 -6.44 -9.61
CA VAL A 180 -4.67 -6.92 -8.94
C VAL A 180 -4.84 -8.41 -9.21
N LEU A 181 -5.22 -9.17 -8.19
CA LEU A 181 -5.47 -10.61 -8.30
C LEU A 181 -6.90 -10.86 -8.81
N PRO A 182 -7.07 -11.71 -9.85
CA PRO A 182 -8.36 -11.87 -10.53
C PRO A 182 -9.38 -12.77 -9.82
N PHE A 183 -8.95 -13.65 -8.91
CA PHE A 183 -9.80 -14.69 -8.32
C PHE A 183 -9.50 -14.86 -6.83
N PHE A 184 -9.90 -13.88 -6.03
CA PHE A 184 -9.89 -14.00 -4.59
C PHE A 184 -11.21 -13.46 -4.06
N ASP A 185 -12.18 -14.36 -3.87
CA ASP A 185 -13.46 -14.02 -3.26
C ASP A 185 -13.26 -13.99 -1.74
N ASN A 186 -13.10 -12.78 -1.21
CA ASN A 186 -12.96 -12.50 0.21
C ASN A 186 -14.28 -11.96 0.82
N GLY A 187 -15.38 -11.94 0.05
CA GLY A 187 -16.62 -11.25 0.45
C GLY A 187 -16.46 -9.73 0.64
N SER A 188 -15.39 -9.13 0.10
CA SER A 188 -15.16 -7.68 0.10
C SER A 188 -15.45 -7.08 -1.28
N ASP A 189 -15.88 -5.83 -1.27
CA ASP A 189 -15.91 -4.93 -2.41
C ASP A 189 -14.49 -4.55 -2.92
N HIS A 190 -13.43 -4.89 -2.18
CA HIS A 190 -12.05 -4.70 -2.60
C HIS A 190 -11.39 -5.98 -3.14
N ARG A 191 -10.61 -5.82 -4.21
CA ARG A 191 -9.73 -6.84 -4.79
C ARG A 191 -8.32 -6.74 -4.26
N LEU A 192 -7.68 -7.88 -4.01
CA LEU A 192 -6.30 -7.91 -3.52
C LEU A 192 -5.31 -7.33 -4.53
N LEU A 193 -4.53 -6.35 -4.06
CA LEU A 193 -3.42 -5.75 -4.78
C LEU A 193 -2.09 -6.40 -4.36
N ARG A 194 -1.37 -6.99 -5.33
CA ARG A 194 -0.08 -7.66 -5.08
C ARG A 194 1.07 -6.85 -5.64
N ALA A 195 2.04 -6.53 -4.79
CA ALA A 195 3.36 -6.03 -5.20
C ALA A 195 4.39 -7.18 -5.24
N LYS A 196 5.09 -7.33 -6.37
CA LYS A 196 6.27 -8.20 -6.48
C LYS A 196 7.51 -7.35 -6.33
N ILE A 197 8.32 -7.63 -5.30
CA ILE A 197 9.52 -6.87 -5.01
C ILE A 197 10.78 -7.71 -5.23
N ARG A 198 11.85 -7.07 -5.69
CA ARG A 198 13.19 -7.62 -5.79
C ARG A 198 14.08 -6.84 -4.84
N LEU A 199 14.56 -7.52 -3.83
CA LEU A 199 15.58 -7.00 -2.93
C LEU A 199 16.95 -7.32 -3.55
N ASN A 200 17.88 -6.37 -3.53
CA ASN A 200 19.11 -6.47 -4.32
C ASN A 200 19.98 -7.69 -3.93
N ASP A 201 20.42 -8.46 -4.93
CA ASP A 201 21.11 -9.75 -4.80
C ASP A 201 22.63 -9.65 -4.53
N ARG A 202 23.25 -8.46 -4.61
CA ARG A 202 24.58 -8.29 -3.94
C ARG A 202 24.48 -8.56 -2.43
N ILE A 203 23.26 -8.55 -1.91
CA ILE A 203 22.82 -8.91 -0.57
C ILE A 203 21.90 -10.16 -0.60
N PHE A 204 21.73 -10.89 -1.71
CA PHE A 204 20.94 -12.16 -1.78
C PHE A 204 21.39 -13.10 -2.92
N LYS A 205 21.57 -14.40 -2.64
CA LYS A 205 21.61 -15.41 -3.71
C LYS A 205 20.22 -16.02 -3.77
N ARG A 206 19.64 -16.02 -4.96
CA ARG A 206 18.39 -16.69 -5.40
C ARG A 206 17.82 -17.69 -4.39
N GLN A 207 16.72 -17.31 -3.76
CA GLN A 207 15.58 -18.20 -3.58
C GLN A 207 14.31 -17.38 -3.76
N THR A 208 13.49 -17.80 -4.71
CA THR A 208 12.21 -17.18 -5.04
C THR A 208 11.21 -17.46 -3.94
N SER A 209 10.95 -16.48 -3.09
CA SER A 209 9.86 -16.52 -2.11
C SER A 209 8.88 -15.38 -2.41
N TRP A 210 7.62 -15.74 -2.62
CA TRP A 210 6.53 -14.80 -2.87
C TRP A 210 6.09 -14.17 -1.55
N CYS A 211 5.83 -12.86 -1.55
CA CYS A 211 5.16 -12.18 -0.45
C CYS A 211 3.92 -11.50 -1.03
N SER A 212 2.74 -11.89 -0.54
CA SER A 212 1.49 -11.17 -0.75
C SER A 212 1.25 -10.29 0.48
N PHE A 213 0.76 -9.08 0.28
CA PHE A 213 0.20 -8.26 1.35
C PHE A 213 -1.32 -8.39 1.26
N LEU A 214 -1.96 -8.70 2.38
CA LEU A 214 -3.40 -8.53 2.56
C LEU A 214 -3.66 -7.13 3.11
#